data_AF-A0A2G3Q2U2-F1
#
_entry.id   AF-A0A2G3Q2U2-F1
#
_cell.length_a   1.000
_cell.length_b   1.000
_cell.length_c   1.000
_cell.angle_alpha   90.00
_cell.angle_beta   90.00
_cell.angle_gamma   90.00
#
_symmetry.space_group_name_H-M   'P 1'
#
loop_
_entity.id
_entity.type
_entity.pdbx_description
1 polymer ?
#
loop_
_entity_poly.entity_id
_entity_poly.type
_entity_poly.pdbx_seq_one_letter_code
_entity_poly.pdbx_strand_id
1 'polypeptide(L)'
;MPKITFFNLPETKRKMIIEAAKEEFSRVLFEEASIANIIKKAEIPRGSFYQYFEDKKDLFVYLIGEMGKQMFTCFIGYLEDTQGDLFMAAEYFFKYLLELGNHPENRRFIRNIWLSMNEKLKDEVAPHSHKHRFYHYYEAMQQRVDYSSFHLQDKEKVFLFKLLKHTIFHNATPYLNGLATKEQCMETFCFQIRIIKRGLKNNG
;
A
#
# COMPACT_ATOMS: atom_id res chain seq x y z
N MET A 1 12.73 11.78 6.09
CA MET A 1 11.73 11.43 7.13
C MET A 1 11.29 12.70 7.81
N PRO A 2 10.02 12.84 8.26
CA PRO A 2 9.58 14.06 8.91
C PRO A 2 10.46 14.38 10.11
N LYS A 3 10.73 15.66 10.32
CA LYS A 3 11.53 16.16 11.42
C LYS A 3 10.80 15.96 12.75
N ILE A 4 11.53 15.88 13.86
CA ILE A 4 10.97 15.68 15.22
C ILE A 4 9.90 16.73 15.55
N THR A 5 10.11 17.96 15.09
CA THR A 5 9.18 19.10 15.17
C THR A 5 7.79 18.80 14.62
N PHE A 6 7.65 17.96 13.58
CA PHE A 6 6.35 17.50 13.07
C PHE A 6 5.62 16.65 14.12
N PHE A 7 6.34 15.73 14.76
CA PHE A 7 5.77 14.83 15.76
C PHE A 7 5.42 15.55 17.07
N ASN A 8 6.08 16.65 17.38
CA ASN A 8 5.77 17.50 18.54
C ASN A 8 4.51 18.35 18.34
N LEU A 9 3.92 18.38 17.14
CA LEU A 9 2.67 19.10 16.91
C LEU A 9 1.49 18.43 17.63
N PRO A 10 0.48 19.20 18.06
CA PRO A 10 -0.81 18.66 18.45
C PRO A 10 -1.36 17.73 17.36
N GLU A 11 -2.01 16.64 17.77
CA GLU A 11 -2.51 15.62 16.84
C GLU A 11 -3.45 16.21 15.78
N THR A 12 -4.30 17.16 16.18
CA THR A 12 -5.21 17.89 15.29
C THR A 12 -4.45 18.59 14.16
N LYS A 13 -3.35 19.27 14.48
CA LYS A 13 -2.51 19.97 13.50
C LYS A 13 -1.75 19.01 12.59
N ARG A 14 -1.26 17.88 13.12
CA ARG A 14 -0.68 16.82 12.27
C ARG A 14 -1.72 16.29 11.29
N LYS A 15 -2.92 15.96 11.77
CA LYS A 15 -4.03 15.48 10.93
C LYS A 15 -4.36 16.48 9.81
N MET A 16 -4.49 17.77 10.13
CA MET A 16 -4.74 18.80 9.10
C MET A 16 -3.69 18.83 7.99
N ILE A 17 -2.41 18.77 8.34
CA ILE A 17 -1.31 18.75 7.36
C ILE A 17 -1.37 17.49 6.49
N ILE A 18 -1.65 16.34 7.12
CA ILE A 18 -1.74 15.06 6.41
C ILE A 18 -2.94 15.00 5.49
N GLU A 19 -4.11 15.50 5.90
CA GLU A 19 -5.29 15.54 5.04
C GLU A 19 -5.12 16.53 3.88
N ALA A 20 -4.53 17.71 4.12
CA ALA A 20 -4.19 18.65 3.06
C ALA A 20 -3.21 18.06 2.03
N ALA A 21 -2.24 17.27 2.50
CA ALA A 21 -1.31 16.58 1.64
C ALA A 21 -2.01 15.47 0.82
N LYS A 22 -2.84 14.64 1.45
CA LYS A 22 -3.64 13.61 0.76
C LYS A 22 -4.53 14.22 -0.30
N GLU A 23 -5.18 15.35 -0.02
CA GLU A 23 -6.03 16.06 -0.98
C GLU A 23 -5.22 16.48 -2.22
N GLU A 24 -4.05 17.09 -2.03
CA GLU A 24 -3.19 17.50 -3.15
C GLU A 24 -2.69 16.30 -3.96
N PHE A 25 -2.24 15.23 -3.30
CA PHE A 25 -1.77 14.01 -3.97
C PHE A 25 -2.91 13.18 -4.58
N SER A 26 -4.17 13.42 -4.19
CA SER A 26 -5.36 12.87 -4.86
C SER A 26 -5.72 13.65 -6.11
N ARG A 27 -5.44 14.95 -6.12
CA ARG A 27 -5.75 15.86 -7.22
C ARG A 27 -4.83 15.64 -8.42
N VAL A 28 -3.53 15.47 -8.17
CA VAL A 28 -2.49 15.37 -9.20
C VAL A 28 -1.42 14.33 -8.85
N LEU A 29 -0.60 13.93 -9.83
CA LEU A 29 0.54 13.03 -9.59
C LEU A 29 1.63 13.72 -8.78
N PHE A 30 2.56 12.92 -8.23
CA PHE A 30 3.64 13.43 -7.38
C PHE A 30 4.42 14.60 -8.01
N GLU A 31 4.70 14.56 -9.32
CA GLU A 31 5.43 15.61 -10.03
C GLU A 31 4.73 16.97 -9.98
N GLU A 32 3.43 16.96 -10.21
CA GLU A 32 2.59 18.15 -10.35
C GLU A 32 2.10 18.69 -8.99
N ALA A 33 2.19 17.88 -7.93
CA ALA A 33 1.79 18.28 -6.59
C ALA A 33 2.62 19.48 -6.07
N SER A 34 1.95 20.44 -5.44
CA SER A 34 2.53 21.70 -5.00
C SER A 34 2.52 21.85 -3.48
N ILE A 35 3.70 22.14 -2.90
CA ILE A 35 3.82 22.51 -1.48
C ILE A 35 2.95 23.75 -1.19
N ALA A 36 2.84 24.70 -2.13
CA ALA A 36 2.06 25.91 -1.94
C ALA A 36 0.56 25.60 -1.74
N ASN A 37 0.03 24.62 -2.47
CA ASN A 37 -1.36 24.19 -2.30
C ASN A 37 -1.56 23.50 -0.95
N ILE A 38 -0.63 22.63 -0.55
CA ILE A 38 -0.69 21.91 0.72
C ILE A 38 -0.68 22.89 1.90
N ILE A 39 0.25 23.85 1.93
CA ILE A 39 0.34 24.80 3.05
C ILE A 39 -0.85 25.76 3.10
N LYS A 40 -1.40 26.13 1.93
CA LYS A 40 -2.61 26.95 1.85
C LYS A 40 -3.80 26.20 2.43
N LYS A 41 -3.97 24.92 2.08
CA LYS A 41 -5.07 24.08 2.58
C LYS A 41 -4.91 23.72 4.05
N ALA A 42 -3.69 23.47 4.51
CA ALA A 42 -3.38 23.18 5.91
C ALA A 42 -3.37 24.43 6.82
N GLU A 43 -3.53 25.63 6.23
CA GLU A 43 -3.48 26.92 6.94
C GLU A 43 -2.18 27.11 7.75
N ILE A 44 -1.04 26.71 7.18
CA ILE A 44 0.28 26.90 7.80
C ILE A 44 1.17 27.84 6.96
N PRO A 45 2.03 28.66 7.60
CA PRO A 45 3.05 29.42 6.89
C PRO A 45 4.03 28.51 6.14
N ARG A 46 4.56 28.98 5.01
CA ARG A 46 5.57 28.25 4.22
C ARG A 46 6.78 27.83 5.05
N GLY A 47 7.25 28.70 5.94
CA GLY A 47 8.37 28.38 6.84
C GLY A 47 8.08 27.19 7.75
N SER A 48 6.84 27.02 8.21
CA SER A 48 6.44 25.88 9.04
C SER A 48 6.53 24.55 8.30
N PHE A 49 6.23 24.52 7.00
CA PHE A 49 6.40 23.30 6.21
C PHE A 49 7.84 22.79 6.28
N TYR A 50 8.82 23.67 6.03
CA TYR A 50 10.23 23.31 6.05
C TYR A 50 10.79 23.04 7.45
N GLN A 51 10.07 23.46 8.50
CA GLN A 51 10.35 23.01 9.85
C GLN A 51 9.93 21.56 10.06
N TYR A 52 8.93 21.03 9.33
CA TYR A 52 8.37 19.69 9.51
C TYR A 52 8.92 18.67 8.51
N PHE A 53 9.13 19.07 7.27
CA PHE A 53 9.59 18.21 6.18
C PHE A 53 10.76 18.88 5.46
N GLU A 54 11.67 18.08 4.90
CA GLU A 54 12.75 18.62 4.06
C GLU A 54 12.21 19.17 2.73
N ASP A 55 11.33 18.39 2.09
CA ASP A 55 10.74 18.72 0.82
C ASP A 55 9.40 17.97 0.61
N LYS A 56 8.85 18.05 -0.60
CA LYS A 56 7.63 17.33 -1.01
C LYS A 56 7.82 15.82 -0.98
N LYS A 57 9.02 15.32 -1.32
CA LYS A 57 9.32 13.89 -1.37
C LYS A 57 9.27 13.30 0.03
N ASP A 58 9.83 13.98 1.02
CA ASP A 58 9.83 13.57 2.41
C ASP A 58 8.41 13.37 2.97
N LEU A 59 7.53 14.35 2.74
CA LEU A 59 6.10 14.24 3.06
C LEU A 59 5.43 13.08 2.32
N PHE A 60 5.70 12.92 1.02
CA PHE A 60 5.11 11.85 0.22
C PHE A 60 5.53 10.45 0.69
N VAL A 61 6.83 10.25 0.96
CA VAL A 61 7.39 9.00 1.49
C VAL A 61 6.81 8.70 2.88
N TYR A 62 6.59 9.71 3.71
CA TYR A 62 5.90 9.54 4.99
C TYR A 62 4.47 9.02 4.80
N LEU A 63 3.69 9.61 3.89
CA LEU A 63 2.33 9.17 3.60
C LEU A 63 2.27 7.73 3.06
N ILE A 64 3.17 7.36 2.16
CA ILE A 64 3.31 5.99 1.66
C ILE A 64 3.70 5.05 2.80
N GLY A 65 4.60 5.49 3.69
CA GLY A 65 5.00 4.79 4.90
C GLY A 65 3.79 4.39 5.77
N GLU A 66 2.95 5.36 6.08
CA GLU A 66 1.75 5.16 6.90
C GLU A 66 0.71 4.28 6.20
N MET A 67 0.48 4.51 4.90
CA MET A 67 -0.44 3.68 4.11
C MET A 67 0.06 2.24 4.04
N GLY A 68 1.34 2.02 3.73
CA GLY A 68 1.96 0.70 3.67
C GLY A 68 1.84 -0.04 4.99
N LYS A 69 2.12 0.64 6.12
CA LYS A 69 1.94 0.09 7.47
C LYS A 69 0.51 -0.39 7.72
N GLN A 70 -0.49 0.40 7.34
CA GLN A 70 -1.90 0.02 7.46
C GLN A 70 -2.22 -1.22 6.61
N MET A 71 -1.76 -1.24 5.35
CA MET A 71 -1.97 -2.39 4.45
C MET A 71 -1.33 -3.67 4.99
N PHE A 72 -0.08 -3.61 5.46
CA PHE A 72 0.59 -4.77 6.04
C PHE A 72 -0.10 -5.26 7.30
N THR A 73 -0.49 -4.35 8.19
CA THR A 73 -1.18 -4.71 9.43
C THR A 73 -2.53 -5.38 9.13
N CYS A 74 -3.27 -4.86 8.15
CA CYS A 74 -4.52 -5.44 7.69
C CYS A 74 -4.32 -6.83 7.09
N PHE A 75 -3.32 -7.01 6.22
CA PHE A 75 -3.01 -8.33 5.64
C PHE A 75 -2.58 -9.34 6.70
N ILE A 76 -1.77 -8.92 7.68
CA ILE A 76 -1.39 -9.75 8.83
C ILE A 76 -2.64 -10.18 9.63
N GLY A 77 -3.57 -9.26 9.90
CA GLY A 77 -4.83 -9.60 10.56
C GLY A 77 -5.63 -10.64 9.77
N TYR A 78 -5.73 -10.49 8.44
CA TYR A 78 -6.39 -11.51 7.61
C TYR A 78 -5.68 -12.86 7.61
N LEU A 79 -4.35 -12.90 7.67
CA LEU A 79 -3.62 -14.17 7.84
C LEU A 79 -3.97 -14.84 9.18
N GLU A 80 -4.11 -14.06 10.26
CA GLU A 80 -4.49 -14.58 11.57
C GLU A 80 -5.94 -15.09 11.55
N ASP A 81 -6.88 -14.32 10.98
CA ASP A 81 -8.29 -14.68 10.86
C ASP A 81 -8.52 -15.94 10.00
N THR A 82 -7.68 -16.14 8.98
CA THR A 82 -7.76 -17.32 8.09
C THR A 82 -6.88 -18.47 8.53
N GLN A 83 -6.33 -18.44 9.75
CA GLN A 83 -5.44 -19.47 10.30
C GLN A 83 -4.24 -19.78 9.38
N GLY A 84 -3.73 -18.76 8.72
CA GLY A 84 -2.58 -18.86 7.82
C GLY A 84 -2.90 -19.24 6.38
N ASP A 85 -4.17 -19.40 5.96
CA ASP A 85 -4.50 -19.58 4.55
C ASP A 85 -4.20 -18.28 3.77
N LEU A 86 -3.04 -18.26 3.15
CA LEU A 86 -2.51 -17.13 2.37
C LEU A 86 -3.43 -16.71 1.22
N PHE A 87 -4.10 -17.66 0.57
CA PHE A 87 -4.96 -17.36 -0.57
C PHE A 87 -6.28 -16.75 -0.12
N MET A 88 -6.85 -17.26 0.97
CA MET A 88 -8.05 -16.68 1.58
C MET A 88 -7.76 -15.29 2.14
N ALA A 89 -6.61 -15.09 2.80
CA ALA A 89 -6.17 -13.78 3.26
C ALA A 89 -5.97 -12.80 2.10
N ALA A 90 -5.44 -13.27 0.96
CA ALA A 90 -5.31 -12.45 -0.24
C ALA A 90 -6.66 -12.04 -0.84
N GLU A 91 -7.67 -12.93 -0.83
CA GLU A 91 -9.03 -12.60 -1.25
C GLU A 91 -9.70 -11.57 -0.33
N TYR A 92 -9.58 -11.73 0.98
CA TYR A 92 -10.11 -10.75 1.96
C TYR A 92 -9.41 -9.40 1.84
N PHE A 93 -8.09 -9.41 1.74
CA PHE A 93 -7.32 -8.18 1.56
C PHE A 93 -7.64 -7.49 0.23
N PHE A 94 -7.81 -8.23 -0.86
CA PHE A 94 -8.17 -7.65 -2.15
C PHE A 94 -9.55 -6.99 -2.09
N LYS A 95 -10.52 -7.63 -1.45
CA LYS A 95 -11.85 -7.04 -1.19
C LYS A 95 -11.73 -5.73 -0.40
N TYR A 96 -10.99 -5.74 0.71
CA TYR A 96 -10.73 -4.55 1.52
C TYR A 96 -10.09 -3.40 0.71
N LEU A 97 -9.10 -3.72 -0.14
CA LEU A 97 -8.44 -2.74 -1.00
C LEU A 97 -9.45 -2.07 -1.97
N LEU A 98 -10.35 -2.84 -2.55
CA LEU A 98 -11.41 -2.31 -3.42
C LEU A 98 -12.42 -1.45 -2.62
N GLU A 99 -12.74 -1.85 -1.39
CA GLU A 99 -13.65 -1.10 -0.50
C GLU A 99 -13.08 0.26 -0.06
N LEU A 100 -11.76 0.35 0.15
CA LEU A 100 -11.10 1.64 0.42
C LEU A 100 -11.30 2.64 -0.74
N GLY A 101 -11.36 2.13 -1.97
CA GLY A 101 -11.63 2.92 -3.17
C GLY A 101 -13.10 3.30 -3.39
N ASN A 102 -14.02 2.94 -2.49
CA ASN A 102 -15.43 3.35 -2.60
C ASN A 102 -15.56 4.89 -2.59
N HIS A 103 -14.77 5.56 -1.75
CA HIS A 103 -14.70 7.01 -1.74
C HIS A 103 -13.86 7.51 -2.93
N PRO A 104 -14.41 8.39 -3.81
CA PRO A 104 -13.71 8.85 -5.00
C PRO A 104 -12.37 9.56 -4.71
N GLU A 105 -12.25 10.22 -3.56
CA GLU A 105 -10.98 10.83 -3.11
C GLU A 105 -9.94 9.77 -2.78
N ASN A 106 -10.28 8.78 -1.94
CA ASN A 106 -9.40 7.66 -1.62
C ASN A 106 -8.99 6.90 -2.88
N ARG A 107 -9.91 6.66 -3.82
CA ARG A 107 -9.60 5.97 -5.08
C ARG A 107 -8.55 6.72 -5.90
N ARG A 108 -8.72 8.04 -6.04
CA ARG A 108 -7.75 8.90 -6.74
C ARG A 108 -6.41 8.93 -6.02
N PHE A 109 -6.41 9.05 -4.70
CA PHE A 109 -5.20 8.99 -3.87
C PHE A 109 -4.42 7.69 -4.10
N ILE A 110 -5.08 6.54 -3.93
CA ILE A 110 -4.47 5.21 -4.07
C ILE A 110 -3.93 5.04 -5.50
N ARG A 111 -4.72 5.42 -6.51
CA ARG A 111 -4.29 5.40 -7.92
C ARG A 111 -3.02 6.22 -8.14
N ASN A 112 -3.01 7.47 -7.71
CA ASN A 112 -1.89 8.39 -7.95
C ASN A 112 -0.63 7.96 -7.19
N ILE A 113 -0.77 7.48 -5.94
CA ILE A 113 0.33 6.90 -5.17
C ILE A 113 0.94 5.73 -5.93
N TRP A 114 0.09 4.81 -6.40
CA TRP A 114 0.56 3.62 -7.10
C TRP A 114 1.29 3.93 -8.40
N LEU A 115 0.73 4.80 -9.25
CA LEU A 115 1.40 5.26 -10.46
C LEU A 115 2.77 5.89 -10.13
N SER A 116 2.82 6.73 -9.09
CA SER A 116 4.05 7.40 -8.67
C SER A 116 5.10 6.42 -8.09
N MET A 117 4.68 5.34 -7.41
CA MET A 117 5.58 4.29 -6.91
C MET A 117 6.26 3.53 -8.05
N ASN A 118 5.55 3.31 -9.17
CA ASN A 118 6.07 2.58 -10.32
C ASN A 118 7.11 3.36 -11.13
N GLU A 119 7.09 4.70 -11.09
CA GLU A 119 7.99 5.53 -11.90
C GLU A 119 9.25 5.97 -11.15
N LYS A 120 9.15 6.32 -9.86
CA LYS A 120 10.25 7.05 -9.17
C LYS A 120 10.73 6.46 -7.83
N LEU A 121 9.99 5.54 -7.23
CA LEU A 121 10.28 5.04 -5.87
C LEU A 121 10.52 3.53 -5.80
N LYS A 122 10.88 2.89 -6.92
CA LYS A 122 11.12 1.44 -6.96
C LYS A 122 12.12 0.98 -5.88
N ASP A 123 13.18 1.74 -5.63
CA ASP A 123 14.22 1.39 -4.66
C ASP A 123 13.83 1.68 -3.21
N GLU A 124 12.92 2.64 -2.97
CA GLU A 124 12.43 2.99 -1.63
C GLU A 124 11.30 2.07 -1.15
N VAL A 125 10.66 1.35 -2.08
CA VAL A 125 9.51 0.45 -1.84
C VAL A 125 9.87 -1.03 -2.07
N ALA A 126 11.07 -1.34 -2.59
CA ALA A 126 11.51 -2.70 -2.86
C ALA A 126 12.07 -3.41 -1.62
N PRO A 127 11.52 -4.57 -1.22
CA PRO A 127 11.97 -5.31 -0.05
C PRO A 127 13.17 -6.19 -0.39
N HIS A 128 14.37 -5.60 -0.46
CA HIS A 128 15.60 -6.39 -0.67
C HIS A 128 16.70 -6.06 0.35
N SER A 129 16.37 -5.39 1.47
CA SER A 129 17.32 -5.23 2.58
C SER A 129 16.64 -5.17 3.95
N HIS A 130 17.32 -5.61 5.00
CA HIS A 130 16.93 -5.40 6.40
C HIS A 130 16.83 -3.91 6.79
N LYS A 131 17.36 -3.01 5.95
CA LYS A 131 17.24 -1.55 6.11
C LYS A 131 15.91 -1.01 5.56
N HIS A 132 15.13 -1.83 4.87
CA HIS A 132 13.84 -1.44 4.33
C HIS A 132 12.81 -1.32 5.46
N ARG A 133 12.09 -0.19 5.48
CA ARG A 133 11.10 0.14 6.51
C ARG A 133 10.04 -0.93 6.75
N PHE A 134 9.72 -1.71 5.72
CA PHE A 134 8.70 -2.75 5.80
C PHE A 134 9.25 -4.16 6.03
N TYR A 135 10.55 -4.32 6.26
CA TYR A 135 11.19 -5.64 6.42
C TYR A 135 10.49 -6.51 7.47
N HIS A 136 10.28 -5.98 8.68
CA HIS A 136 9.61 -6.72 9.76
C HIS A 136 8.16 -7.09 9.45
N TYR A 137 7.45 -6.30 8.63
CA TYR A 137 6.12 -6.66 8.18
C TYR A 137 6.16 -7.84 7.20
N TYR A 138 7.13 -7.87 6.28
CA TYR A 138 7.33 -9.01 5.38
C TYR A 138 7.67 -10.30 6.15
N GLU A 139 8.58 -10.20 7.11
CA GLU A 139 8.93 -11.32 7.99
C GLU A 139 7.71 -11.82 8.80
N ALA A 140 6.97 -10.90 9.41
CA ALA A 140 5.78 -11.22 10.20
C ALA A 140 4.68 -11.92 9.38
N MET A 141 4.47 -11.51 8.13
CA MET A 141 3.53 -12.19 7.22
C MET A 141 4.01 -13.60 6.88
N GLN A 142 5.31 -13.76 6.54
CA GLN A 142 5.87 -15.06 6.17
C GLN A 142 5.76 -16.08 7.29
N GLN A 143 5.97 -15.67 8.54
CA GLN A 143 5.86 -16.56 9.70
C GLN A 143 4.42 -17.00 10.02
N ARG A 144 3.41 -16.29 9.52
CA ARG A 144 1.98 -16.56 9.78
C ARG A 144 1.32 -17.42 8.72
N VAL A 145 1.97 -17.63 7.58
CA VAL A 145 1.40 -18.47 6.52
C VAL A 145 1.51 -19.93 6.91
N ASP A 146 0.41 -20.66 6.76
CA ASP A 146 0.42 -22.12 6.80
C ASP A 146 0.93 -22.67 5.45
N TYR A 147 2.14 -23.23 5.49
CA TYR A 147 2.76 -23.88 4.34
C TYR A 147 2.51 -25.38 4.29
N SER A 148 1.79 -25.98 5.24
CA SER A 148 1.58 -27.43 5.34
C SER A 148 1.03 -28.07 4.06
N SER A 149 0.23 -27.31 3.31
CA SER A 149 -0.40 -27.74 2.06
C SER A 149 0.47 -27.54 0.81
N PHE A 150 1.71 -27.05 0.96
CA PHE A 150 2.60 -26.72 -0.17
C PHE A 150 4.06 -27.13 0.11
N HIS A 151 4.65 -27.92 -0.77
CA HIS A 151 6.09 -28.19 -0.75
C HIS A 151 6.85 -27.05 -1.44
N LEU A 152 7.19 -25.99 -0.69
CA LEU A 152 7.92 -24.82 -1.21
C LEU A 152 9.26 -24.62 -0.52
N GLN A 153 10.30 -24.42 -1.34
CA GLN A 153 11.61 -23.90 -0.90
C GLN A 153 11.48 -22.43 -0.49
N ASP A 154 12.40 -21.93 0.35
CA ASP A 154 12.32 -20.55 0.86
C ASP A 154 12.33 -19.49 -0.25
N LYS A 155 13.10 -19.71 -1.33
CA LYS A 155 13.07 -18.83 -2.50
C LYS A 155 11.68 -18.79 -3.15
N GLU A 156 10.98 -19.93 -3.21
CA GLU A 156 9.65 -20.05 -3.83
C GLU A 156 8.58 -19.38 -2.97
N LYS A 157 8.71 -19.43 -1.64
CA LYS A 157 7.85 -18.66 -0.72
C LYS A 157 7.96 -17.16 -0.99
N VAL A 158 9.18 -16.65 -1.16
CA VAL A 158 9.42 -15.23 -1.51
C VAL A 158 8.80 -14.89 -2.87
N PHE A 159 8.96 -15.76 -3.87
CA PHE A 159 8.35 -15.57 -5.18
C PHE A 159 6.82 -15.61 -5.13
N LEU A 160 6.22 -16.46 -4.29
CA LEU A 160 4.77 -16.53 -4.12
C LEU A 160 4.21 -15.20 -3.62
N PHE A 161 4.82 -14.57 -2.61
CA PHE A 161 4.43 -13.24 -2.17
C PHE A 161 4.59 -12.17 -3.26
N LYS A 162 5.67 -12.23 -4.05
CA LYS A 162 5.87 -11.32 -5.19
C LYS A 162 4.77 -11.50 -6.25
N LEU A 163 4.42 -12.75 -6.55
CA LEU A 163 3.36 -13.11 -7.49
C LEU A 163 2.01 -12.60 -6.99
N LEU A 164 1.62 -12.92 -5.75
CA LEU A 164 0.35 -12.46 -5.17
C LEU A 164 0.24 -10.94 -5.14
N LYS A 165 1.33 -10.25 -4.76
CA LYS A 165 1.39 -8.79 -4.81
C LYS A 165 1.15 -8.27 -6.23
N HIS A 166 1.79 -8.86 -7.24
CA HIS A 166 1.59 -8.49 -8.63
C HIS A 166 0.16 -8.76 -9.10
N THR A 167 -0.42 -9.90 -8.74
CA THR A 167 -1.81 -10.28 -9.04
C THR A 167 -2.80 -9.30 -8.41
N ILE A 168 -2.64 -8.95 -7.14
CA ILE A 168 -3.45 -7.92 -6.44
C ILE A 168 -3.37 -6.60 -7.21
N PHE A 169 -2.14 -6.16 -7.52
CA PHE A 169 -1.94 -4.90 -8.21
C PHE A 169 -2.56 -4.90 -9.62
N HIS A 170 -2.28 -5.93 -10.41
CA HIS A 170 -2.83 -6.04 -11.76
C HIS A 170 -4.37 -5.97 -11.76
N ASN A 171 -5.04 -6.67 -10.84
CA ASN A 171 -6.50 -6.74 -10.82
C ASN A 171 -7.18 -5.51 -10.18
N ALA A 172 -6.51 -4.77 -9.28
CA ALA A 172 -7.08 -3.53 -8.75
C ALA A 172 -6.90 -2.33 -9.71
N THR A 173 -5.93 -2.39 -10.64
CA THR A 173 -5.63 -1.27 -11.55
C THR A 173 -6.84 -0.83 -12.39
N PRO A 174 -7.63 -1.71 -13.02
CA PRO A 174 -8.82 -1.30 -13.77
C PRO A 174 -9.84 -0.55 -12.91
N TYR A 175 -10.13 -1.04 -11.70
CA TYR A 175 -11.06 -0.38 -10.78
C TYR A 175 -10.56 1.01 -10.37
N LEU A 176 -9.28 1.14 -10.00
CA LEU A 176 -8.68 2.42 -9.62
C LEU A 176 -8.74 3.45 -10.75
N ASN A 177 -8.66 3.00 -12.00
CA ASN A 177 -8.78 3.85 -13.19
C ASN A 177 -10.22 4.06 -13.67
N GLY A 178 -11.22 3.47 -13.00
CA GLY A 178 -12.63 3.56 -13.40
C GLY A 178 -12.97 2.78 -14.68
N LEU A 179 -12.15 1.78 -15.02
CA LEU A 179 -12.29 0.95 -16.23
C LEU A 179 -13.06 -0.35 -15.98
N ALA A 180 -13.29 -0.72 -14.72
CA ALA A 180 -14.03 -1.92 -14.33
C ALA A 180 -14.74 -1.72 -12.99
N THR A 181 -15.77 -2.53 -12.72
CA THR A 181 -16.44 -2.59 -11.42
C THR A 181 -15.64 -3.42 -10.41
N LYS A 182 -15.96 -3.29 -9.12
CA LYS A 182 -15.34 -4.11 -8.07
C LYS A 182 -15.61 -5.59 -8.28
N GLU A 183 -16.82 -5.92 -8.73
CA GLU A 183 -17.28 -7.28 -8.95
C GLU A 183 -16.47 -7.95 -10.07
N GLN A 184 -16.25 -7.25 -11.19
CA GLN A 184 -15.42 -7.73 -12.31
C GLN A 184 -13.97 -7.97 -11.88
N CYS A 185 -13.39 -7.02 -11.13
CA CYS A 185 -12.05 -7.15 -10.58
C CYS A 185 -11.94 -8.33 -9.59
N MET A 186 -12.94 -8.51 -8.73
CA MET A 186 -12.99 -9.60 -7.74
C MET A 186 -13.10 -10.96 -8.42
N GLU A 187 -13.96 -11.08 -9.44
CA GLU A 187 -14.14 -12.32 -10.20
C GLU A 187 -12.83 -12.75 -10.87
N THR A 188 -12.16 -11.82 -11.56
CA THR A 188 -10.90 -12.10 -12.26
C THR A 188 -9.78 -12.43 -11.27
N PHE A 189 -9.68 -11.70 -10.16
CA PHE A 189 -8.71 -11.98 -9.11
C PHE A 189 -8.91 -13.38 -8.49
N CYS A 190 -10.13 -13.72 -8.09
CA CYS A 190 -10.45 -15.02 -7.49
C CYS A 190 -10.18 -16.17 -8.46
N PHE A 191 -10.47 -15.98 -9.75
CA PHE A 191 -10.13 -16.95 -10.79
C PHE A 191 -8.61 -17.19 -10.89
N GLN A 192 -7.81 -16.13 -10.90
CA GLN A 192 -6.35 -16.22 -10.93
C GLN A 192 -5.79 -16.89 -9.66
N ILE A 193 -6.30 -16.52 -8.48
CA ILE A 193 -5.92 -17.12 -7.19
C ILE A 193 -6.20 -18.63 -7.18
N ARG A 194 -7.36 -19.06 -7.70
CA ARG A 194 -7.70 -20.49 -7.80
C ARG A 194 -6.72 -21.25 -8.69
N ILE A 195 -6.32 -20.67 -9.83
CA ILE A 195 -5.33 -21.28 -10.73
C ILE A 195 -3.98 -21.41 -10.05
N ILE A 196 -3.50 -20.35 -9.38
CA ILE A 196 -2.23 -20.35 -8.65
C ILE A 196 -2.25 -21.42 -7.55
N LYS A 197 -3.30 -21.43 -6.70
CA LYS A 197 -3.46 -22.41 -5.61
C LYS A 197 -3.48 -23.85 -6.14
N ARG A 198 -4.16 -24.11 -7.27
CA ARG A 198 -4.17 -25.44 -7.91
C ARG A 198 -2.80 -25.84 -8.43
N GLY A 199 -2.08 -24.91 -9.07
CA GLY A 199 -0.74 -25.16 -9.60
C GLY A 199 0.27 -25.55 -8.51
N LEU A 200 0.20 -24.91 -7.34
CA LEU A 200 1.09 -25.25 -6.22
C LEU A 200 0.77 -26.61 -5.57
N LYS A 201 -0.50 -27.01 -5.54
CA LYS A 201 -0.91 -28.32 -4.97
C LYS A 201 -0.55 -29.50 -5.87
N ASN A 202 -0.55 -29.31 -7.19
CA ASN A 202 -0.31 -30.37 -8.16
C ASN A 202 1.18 -30.61 -8.47
N ASN A 203 2.06 -29.71 -8.03
CA ASN A 203 3.52 -29.81 -8.23
C ASN A 203 4.28 -30.28 -6.97
N GLY A 204 3.54 -30.72 -5.94
CA GLY A 204 4.08 -31.20 -4.67
C GLY A 204 3.90 -32.69 -4.45
#